data_AF-A0A292SJE9-F1
#
_entry.id   AF-A0A292SJE9-F1
#
_cell.length_a   1.000
_cell.length_b   1.000
_cell.length_c   1.000
_cell.angle_alpha   90.00
_cell.angle_beta   90.00
_cell.angle_gamma   90.00
#
_symmetry.space_group_name_H-M   'P 1'
#
loop_
_entity.id
_entity.type
_entity.pdbx_description
1 polymer ?
#
loop_
_entity_poly.entity_id
_entity_poly.type
_entity_poly.pdbx_seq_one_letter_code
_entity_poly.pdbx_strand_id
1 'polypeptide(L)'
;MGGGHDEREQTLNQLLVEMDGFDENTNIIVIAATNRPDILDNALLRPGRFDRQIYINAPDVRGREQILKVHAKNKQLDSEVDLKTLAKRTPGFTGADLQNLLNEAALLAARYNKDKISMGDIDNSIDRVIAGIEKKSKVMTDEDKELTSYHEVGHALIARLMKDADELHKVSIIPRGWALGVTWTKPKDEKVHTNKAKLLAQITVSLGGRAAEEIIYGKDRVSTGASQDLVNVTNIARKMVTAWGMSERLGNMAYGKNQENVFMGRDFGHQRDYSEQVAFEIDEEMKRIVDDKYEEAKKILNDNRDMLEAISRELLDKETLDAAEFEEIMNRVQGERQS
;
A
#
# COMPACT_ATOMS: atom_id res chain seq x y z
N MET A 1 -18.69 -33.42 16.23
CA MET A 1 -18.33 -34.13 14.98
C MET A 1 -17.33 -33.26 14.23
N GLY A 2 -16.04 -33.52 14.43
CA GLY A 2 -14.91 -32.70 13.95
C GLY A 2 -13.95 -33.48 13.08
N GLY A 3 -14.32 -33.73 11.82
CA GLY A 3 -13.52 -34.56 10.90
C GLY A 3 -12.34 -33.85 10.23
N GLY A 4 -12.27 -32.52 10.26
CA GLY A 4 -11.17 -31.78 9.61
C GLY A 4 -9.86 -31.73 10.41
N HIS A 5 -9.90 -32.05 11.70
CA HIS A 5 -8.69 -32.07 12.55
C HIS A 5 -7.96 -33.41 12.41
N ASP A 6 -8.72 -34.50 12.42
CA ASP A 6 -8.18 -35.87 12.40
C ASP A 6 -7.42 -36.18 11.10
N GLU A 7 -7.93 -35.77 9.93
CA GLU A 7 -7.23 -35.99 8.65
C GLU A 7 -5.93 -35.18 8.54
N ARG A 8 -5.94 -33.95 9.07
CA ARG A 8 -4.76 -33.07 9.06
C ARG A 8 -3.67 -33.61 9.98
N GLU A 9 -4.04 -34.06 11.18
CA GLU A 9 -3.12 -34.69 12.12
C GLU A 9 -2.58 -36.02 11.60
N GLN A 10 -3.40 -36.86 10.98
CA GLN A 10 -2.96 -38.13 10.41
C GLN A 10 -1.93 -37.90 9.28
N THR A 11 -2.22 -36.97 8.38
CA THR A 11 -1.30 -36.63 7.27
C THR A 11 0.01 -36.04 7.79
N LEU A 12 -0.07 -35.16 8.79
CA LEU A 12 1.11 -34.58 9.43
C LEU A 12 1.96 -35.64 10.11
N ASN A 13 1.36 -36.51 10.91
CA ASN A 13 2.07 -37.57 11.61
C ASN A 13 2.74 -38.55 10.64
N GLN A 14 2.08 -38.90 9.54
CA GLN A 14 2.71 -39.73 8.51
C GLN A 14 3.95 -39.05 7.94
N LEU A 15 3.87 -37.76 7.58
CA LEU A 15 5.02 -37.01 7.09
C LEU A 15 6.17 -37.01 8.11
N LEU A 16 5.88 -36.82 9.39
CA LEU A 16 6.89 -36.83 10.45
C LEU A 16 7.58 -38.20 10.59
N VAL A 17 6.81 -39.30 10.48
CA VAL A 17 7.35 -40.67 10.54
C VAL A 17 8.26 -40.95 9.35
N GLU A 18 7.87 -40.53 8.13
CA GLU A 18 8.72 -40.69 6.94
C GLU A 18 9.99 -39.84 7.03
N MET A 19 9.91 -38.64 7.60
CA MET A 19 11.08 -37.77 7.80
C MET A 19 12.06 -38.32 8.83
N ASP A 20 11.57 -38.92 9.92
CA ASP A 20 12.42 -39.57 10.92
C ASP A 20 12.95 -40.94 10.45
N GLY A 21 12.30 -41.54 9.44
CA GLY A 21 12.58 -42.87 8.90
C GLY A 21 13.66 -42.91 7.80
N PHE A 22 14.28 -41.79 7.45
CA PHE A 22 15.37 -41.79 6.46
C PHE A 22 16.60 -42.52 7.01
N ASP A 23 16.98 -43.60 6.33
CA ASP A 23 18.24 -44.31 6.58
C ASP A 23 19.42 -43.44 6.11
N GLU A 24 20.58 -43.49 6.80
CA GLU A 24 21.75 -42.63 6.53
C GLU A 24 22.30 -42.77 5.09
N ASN A 25 21.93 -43.85 4.40
CA ASN A 25 22.30 -44.15 3.02
C ASN A 25 21.38 -43.50 1.96
N THR A 26 20.37 -42.73 2.36
CA THR A 26 19.37 -42.17 1.45
C THR A 26 19.67 -40.70 1.14
N ASN A 27 20.06 -40.39 -0.10
CA ASN A 27 20.36 -39.01 -0.54
C ASN A 27 19.09 -38.23 -0.93
N ILE A 28 18.17 -38.03 0.01
CA ILE A 28 16.93 -37.27 -0.20
C ILE A 28 17.02 -35.90 0.49
N ILE A 29 16.65 -34.85 -0.23
CA ILE A 29 16.53 -33.49 0.31
C ILE A 29 15.07 -33.06 0.18
N VAL A 30 14.45 -32.70 1.31
CA VAL A 30 13.06 -32.21 1.35
C VAL A 30 13.07 -30.69 1.46
N ILE A 31 12.35 -30.02 0.56
CA ILE A 31 12.19 -28.55 0.55
C ILE A 31 10.70 -28.24 0.60
N ALA A 32 10.31 -27.32 1.49
CA ALA A 32 8.95 -26.80 1.61
C ALA A 32 8.95 -25.27 1.59
N ALA A 33 7.83 -24.68 1.19
CA ALA A 33 7.61 -23.23 1.19
C ALA A 33 6.29 -22.89 1.89
N THR A 34 6.29 -21.85 2.71
CA THR A 34 5.09 -21.32 3.36
C THR A 34 5.19 -19.80 3.48
N ASN A 35 4.06 -19.11 3.32
CA ASN A 35 3.93 -17.68 3.65
C ASN A 35 3.53 -17.46 5.12
N ARG A 36 3.28 -18.55 5.85
CA ARG A 36 2.84 -18.55 7.25
C ARG A 36 3.65 -19.55 8.07
N PRO A 37 4.90 -19.22 8.43
CA PRO A 37 5.69 -20.08 9.31
C PRO A 37 5.10 -20.14 10.74
N ASP A 38 4.34 -19.13 11.14
CA ASP A 38 3.66 -18.99 12.45
C ASP A 38 2.64 -20.09 12.75
N ILE A 39 2.02 -20.68 11.72
CA ILE A 39 0.99 -21.73 11.89
C ILE A 39 1.52 -23.14 11.73
N LEU A 40 2.82 -23.30 11.47
CA LEU A 40 3.42 -24.62 11.33
C LEU A 40 3.50 -25.29 12.70
N ASP A 41 3.29 -26.62 12.71
CA ASP A 41 3.53 -27.41 13.90
C ASP A 41 5.02 -27.40 14.23
N ASN A 42 5.37 -27.06 15.47
CA ASN A 42 6.75 -27.04 15.97
C ASN A 42 7.46 -28.39 15.82
N ALA A 43 6.73 -29.50 15.72
CA ALA A 43 7.27 -30.82 15.42
C ALA A 43 7.99 -30.84 14.06
N LEU A 44 7.51 -30.11 13.05
CA LEU A 44 8.16 -30.04 11.73
C LEU A 44 9.52 -29.34 11.78
N LEU A 45 9.70 -28.42 12.72
CA LEU A 45 10.88 -27.55 12.83
C LEU A 45 11.99 -28.13 13.71
N ARG A 46 11.82 -29.37 14.21
CA ARG A 46 12.83 -30.03 15.04
C ARG A 46 14.02 -30.50 14.20
N PRO A 47 15.23 -30.62 14.80
CA PRO A 47 16.41 -31.18 14.14
C PRO A 47 16.12 -32.54 13.49
N GLY A 48 16.62 -32.76 12.27
CA GLY A 48 16.37 -33.96 11.48
C GLY A 48 15.14 -33.88 10.55
N ARG A 49 14.35 -32.80 10.64
CA ARG A 49 13.18 -32.53 9.79
C ARG A 49 13.40 -31.26 8.95
N PHE A 50 12.58 -30.23 9.12
CA PHE A 50 12.81 -28.90 8.54
C PHE A 50 13.65 -28.05 9.49
N ASP A 51 14.90 -28.47 9.70
CA ASP A 51 15.82 -27.85 10.65
C ASP A 51 16.53 -26.59 10.11
N ARG A 52 16.45 -26.36 8.78
CA ARG A 52 16.95 -25.16 8.11
C ARG A 52 15.82 -24.34 7.52
N GLN A 53 15.78 -23.06 7.92
CA GLN A 53 14.85 -22.07 7.39
C GLN A 53 15.62 -21.02 6.61
N ILE A 54 15.20 -20.78 5.37
CA ILE A 54 15.75 -19.73 4.51
C ILE A 54 14.61 -18.76 4.20
N TYR A 55 14.71 -17.54 4.73
CA TYR A 55 13.73 -16.49 4.46
C TYR A 55 14.01 -15.83 3.11
N ILE A 56 13.02 -15.87 2.23
CA ILE A 56 13.05 -15.20 0.94
C ILE A 56 12.22 -13.92 1.06
N ASN A 57 12.90 -12.80 1.28
CA ASN A 57 12.25 -11.49 1.38
C ASN A 57 11.89 -10.95 -0.02
N ALA A 58 11.00 -9.95 -0.04
CA ALA A 58 10.73 -9.19 -1.26
C ALA A 58 12.03 -8.54 -1.80
N PRO A 59 12.19 -8.48 -3.13
CA PRO A 59 13.42 -7.98 -3.75
C PRO A 59 13.63 -6.48 -3.53
N ASP A 60 14.90 -6.09 -3.32
CA ASP A 60 15.34 -4.69 -3.36
C ASP A 60 15.37 -4.14 -4.79
N VAL A 61 15.71 -2.85 -5.00
CA VAL A 61 15.76 -2.24 -6.34
C VAL A 61 16.61 -3.04 -7.32
N ARG A 62 17.77 -3.56 -6.88
CA ARG A 62 18.68 -4.32 -7.75
C ARG A 62 18.11 -5.70 -8.08
N GLY A 63 17.52 -6.36 -7.10
CA GLY A 63 16.80 -7.63 -7.26
C GLY A 63 15.63 -7.48 -8.22
N ARG A 64 14.83 -6.41 -8.10
CA ARG A 64 13.73 -6.11 -9.03
C ARG A 64 14.25 -5.87 -10.45
N GLU A 65 15.33 -5.11 -10.62
CA GLU A 65 15.97 -4.91 -11.92
C GLU A 65 16.44 -6.24 -12.54
N GLN A 66 17.05 -7.14 -11.75
CA GLN A 66 17.49 -8.46 -12.21
C GLN A 66 16.32 -9.36 -12.60
N ILE A 67 15.25 -9.39 -11.79
CA ILE A 67 14.04 -10.15 -12.07
C ILE A 67 13.37 -9.64 -13.35
N LEU A 68 13.25 -8.31 -13.50
CA LEU A 68 12.74 -7.68 -14.71
C LEU A 68 13.58 -8.07 -15.93
N LYS A 69 14.93 -8.08 -15.82
CA LYS A 69 15.81 -8.53 -16.90
C LYS A 69 15.54 -9.98 -17.30
N VAL A 70 15.28 -10.88 -16.36
CA VAL A 70 14.95 -12.28 -16.66
C VAL A 70 13.63 -12.38 -17.42
N HIS A 71 12.59 -11.72 -16.94
CA HIS A 71 11.26 -11.77 -17.57
C HIS A 71 11.14 -10.95 -18.86
N ALA A 72 12.05 -10.00 -19.09
CA ALA A 72 12.15 -9.23 -20.32
C ALA A 72 12.78 -10.02 -21.49
N LYS A 73 13.59 -11.06 -21.24
CA LYS A 73 14.34 -11.79 -22.30
C LYS A 73 13.47 -12.29 -23.45
N ASN A 74 12.25 -12.73 -23.14
CA ASN A 74 11.31 -13.29 -24.12
C ASN A 74 10.28 -12.25 -24.61
N LYS A 75 10.57 -10.95 -24.46
CA LYS A 75 9.66 -9.87 -24.85
C LYS A 75 10.38 -8.84 -25.69
N GLN A 76 9.68 -8.30 -26.69
CA GLN A 76 10.19 -7.22 -27.52
C GLN A 76 9.94 -5.89 -26.81
N LEU A 77 10.93 -5.41 -26.08
CA LEU A 77 10.89 -4.08 -25.46
C LEU A 77 11.37 -3.02 -26.46
N ASP A 78 10.80 -1.82 -26.36
CA ASP A 78 11.37 -0.66 -27.03
C ASP A 78 12.75 -0.31 -26.43
N SER A 79 13.61 0.28 -27.24
CA SER A 79 14.93 0.79 -26.86
C SER A 79 14.88 1.86 -25.75
N GLU A 80 13.76 2.55 -25.60
CA GLU A 80 13.57 3.57 -24.56
C GLU A 80 13.21 2.99 -23.18
N VAL A 81 12.94 1.67 -23.08
CA VAL A 81 12.54 1.04 -21.83
C VAL A 81 13.76 0.86 -20.90
N ASP A 82 13.80 1.67 -19.84
CA ASP A 82 14.79 1.53 -18.77
C ASP A 82 14.26 0.70 -17.59
N LEU A 83 14.71 -0.56 -17.51
CA LEU A 83 14.36 -1.48 -16.42
C LEU A 83 14.86 -1.01 -15.05
N LYS A 84 15.90 -0.19 -14.99
CA LYS A 84 16.41 0.36 -13.73
C LYS A 84 15.45 1.41 -13.17
N THR A 85 14.95 2.28 -14.04
CA THR A 85 13.89 3.24 -13.68
C THR A 85 12.61 2.52 -13.29
N LEU A 86 12.24 1.45 -14.02
CA LEU A 86 11.09 0.62 -13.67
C LEU A 86 11.21 0.01 -12.27
N ALA A 87 12.36 -0.59 -11.94
CA ALA A 87 12.60 -1.18 -10.63
C ALA A 87 12.43 -0.18 -9.47
N LYS A 88 12.77 1.09 -9.68
CA LYS A 88 12.56 2.18 -8.70
C LYS A 88 11.09 2.60 -8.56
N ARG A 89 10.26 2.31 -9.57
CA ARG A 89 8.84 2.67 -9.62
C ARG A 89 7.92 1.55 -9.12
N THR A 90 8.47 0.38 -8.84
CA THR A 90 7.72 -0.79 -8.35
C THR A 90 8.17 -1.19 -6.93
N PRO A 91 8.23 -0.28 -5.94
CA PRO A 91 8.60 -0.66 -4.58
C PRO A 91 7.59 -1.67 -4.01
N GLY A 92 8.10 -2.68 -3.30
CA GLY A 92 7.28 -3.73 -2.68
C GLY A 92 6.81 -4.84 -3.62
N PHE A 93 7.05 -4.75 -4.92
CA PHE A 93 6.65 -5.79 -5.87
C PHE A 93 7.48 -7.07 -5.67
N THR A 94 6.80 -8.21 -5.67
CA THR A 94 7.41 -9.54 -5.69
C THR A 94 7.86 -9.93 -7.10
N GLY A 95 8.60 -11.04 -7.22
CA GLY A 95 8.99 -11.54 -8.54
C GLY A 95 7.80 -11.90 -9.42
N ALA A 96 6.73 -12.44 -8.83
CA ALA A 96 5.49 -12.74 -9.53
C ALA A 96 4.79 -11.47 -10.02
N ASP A 97 4.77 -10.40 -9.22
CA ASP A 97 4.18 -9.12 -9.61
C ASP A 97 4.92 -8.49 -10.79
N LEU A 98 6.26 -8.54 -10.80
CA LEU A 98 7.09 -8.04 -11.90
C LEU A 98 6.93 -8.86 -13.17
N GLN A 99 6.80 -10.18 -13.06
CA GLN A 99 6.47 -11.03 -14.20
C GLN A 99 5.10 -10.68 -14.77
N ASN A 100 4.10 -10.55 -13.91
CA ASN A 100 2.74 -10.22 -14.31
C ASN A 100 2.67 -8.83 -14.96
N LEU A 101 3.40 -7.85 -14.40
CA LEU A 101 3.54 -6.51 -14.96
C LEU A 101 4.01 -6.52 -16.41
N LEU A 102 5.10 -7.23 -16.71
CA LEU A 102 5.63 -7.31 -18.09
C LEU A 102 4.72 -8.11 -19.03
N ASN A 103 3.96 -9.08 -18.50
CA ASN A 103 2.96 -9.79 -19.30
C ASN A 103 1.78 -8.89 -19.65
N GLU A 104 1.27 -8.11 -18.69
CA GLU A 104 0.19 -7.15 -18.95
C GLU A 104 0.61 -6.05 -19.92
N ALA A 105 1.86 -5.59 -19.82
CA ALA A 105 2.41 -4.62 -20.77
C ALA A 105 2.48 -5.19 -22.19
N ALA A 106 2.84 -6.48 -22.32
CA ALA A 106 2.82 -7.18 -23.60
C ALA A 106 1.40 -7.33 -24.18
N LEU A 107 0.42 -7.66 -23.34
CA LEU A 107 -0.98 -7.77 -23.74
C LEU A 107 -1.55 -6.42 -24.18
N LEU A 108 -1.19 -5.33 -23.50
CA LEU A 108 -1.57 -3.97 -23.91
C LEU A 108 -0.94 -3.59 -25.25
N ALA A 109 0.35 -3.82 -25.43
CA ALA A 109 1.03 -3.57 -26.70
C ALA A 109 0.37 -4.34 -27.85
N ALA A 110 0.10 -5.64 -27.66
CA ALA A 110 -0.59 -6.48 -28.63
C ALA A 110 -2.02 -5.99 -28.93
N ARG A 111 -2.77 -5.54 -27.92
CA ARG A 111 -4.12 -4.98 -28.08
C ARG A 111 -4.14 -3.74 -28.99
N TYR A 112 -3.08 -2.94 -28.94
CA TYR A 112 -2.90 -1.77 -29.79
C TYR A 112 -2.12 -2.06 -31.09
N ASN A 113 -1.93 -3.35 -31.45
CA ASN A 113 -1.15 -3.80 -32.60
C ASN A 113 0.26 -3.17 -32.66
N LYS A 114 0.90 -3.00 -31.50
CA LYS A 114 2.31 -2.57 -31.43
C LYS A 114 3.23 -3.79 -31.49
N ASP A 115 4.32 -3.67 -32.25
CA ASP A 115 5.34 -4.73 -32.33
C ASP A 115 6.23 -4.79 -31.09
N LYS A 116 6.41 -3.66 -30.41
CA LYS A 116 7.25 -3.52 -29.22
C LYS A 116 6.47 -2.94 -28.04
N ILE A 117 6.87 -3.34 -26.84
CA ILE A 117 6.35 -2.84 -25.58
C ILE A 117 7.06 -1.52 -25.25
N SER A 118 6.30 -0.42 -25.22
CA SER A 118 6.81 0.90 -24.88
C SER A 118 6.79 1.14 -23.36
N MET A 119 7.50 2.19 -22.91
CA MET A 119 7.46 2.60 -21.50
C MET A 119 6.03 3.00 -21.07
N GLY A 120 5.23 3.58 -21.97
CA GLY A 120 3.83 3.93 -21.69
C GLY A 120 2.91 2.71 -21.48
N ASP A 121 3.19 1.58 -22.14
CA ASP A 121 2.44 0.33 -21.94
C ASP A 121 2.77 -0.31 -20.58
N ILE A 122 4.04 -0.21 -20.18
CA ILE A 122 4.52 -0.64 -18.86
C ILE A 122 3.89 0.22 -17.78
N ASP A 123 3.90 1.54 -17.93
CA ASP A 123 3.33 2.47 -16.96
C ASP A 123 1.84 2.23 -16.73
N ASN A 124 1.08 2.02 -17.81
CA ASN A 124 -0.34 1.63 -17.69
C ASN A 124 -0.53 0.28 -16.99
N SER A 125 0.43 -0.63 -17.15
CA SER A 125 0.40 -1.95 -16.52
C SER A 125 0.77 -1.88 -15.03
N ILE A 126 1.65 -0.97 -14.61
CA ILE A 126 1.92 -0.70 -13.18
C ILE A 126 0.62 -0.27 -12.51
N ASP A 127 -0.08 0.70 -13.10
CA ASP A 127 -1.36 1.19 -12.58
C ASP A 127 -2.39 0.05 -12.49
N ARG A 128 -2.41 -0.84 -13.49
CA ARG A 128 -3.32 -1.98 -13.54
C ARG A 128 -3.00 -3.03 -12.48
N VAL A 129 -1.72 -3.29 -12.20
CA VAL A 129 -1.31 -4.24 -11.17
C VAL A 129 -1.65 -3.71 -9.78
N ILE A 130 -1.49 -2.40 -9.54
CA ILE A 130 -1.72 -1.83 -8.21
C ILE A 130 -3.19 -1.47 -7.96
N ALA A 131 -3.85 -0.78 -8.90
CA ALA A 131 -5.22 -0.28 -8.75
C ALA A 131 -6.28 -1.11 -9.51
N GLY A 132 -5.88 -2.03 -10.37
CA GLY A 132 -6.80 -2.84 -11.18
C GLY A 132 -7.13 -2.24 -12.55
N ILE A 133 -8.00 -2.92 -13.29
CA ILE A 133 -8.36 -2.57 -14.67
C ILE A 133 -9.14 -1.25 -14.71
N GLU A 134 -8.78 -0.38 -15.65
CA GLU A 134 -9.53 0.83 -15.99
C GLU A 134 -10.96 0.50 -16.44
N LYS A 135 -11.96 1.08 -15.77
CA LYS A 135 -13.37 0.80 -16.06
C LYS A 135 -13.95 1.82 -17.04
N LYS A 136 -13.64 1.65 -18.33
CA LYS A 136 -14.20 2.50 -19.41
C LYS A 136 -15.74 2.51 -19.49
N SER A 137 -16.41 1.50 -18.95
CA SER A 137 -17.88 1.39 -18.94
C SER A 137 -18.54 2.00 -17.71
N LYS A 138 -17.77 2.40 -16.68
CA LYS A 138 -18.35 3.03 -15.49
C LYS A 138 -18.59 4.51 -15.81
N VAL A 139 -19.80 4.81 -16.28
CA VAL A 139 -20.27 6.19 -16.48
C VAL A 139 -20.40 6.82 -15.09
N MET A 140 -19.46 7.69 -14.74
CA MET A 140 -19.57 8.58 -13.57
C MET A 140 -20.36 9.81 -13.98
N THR A 141 -21.20 10.31 -13.08
CA THR A 141 -21.84 11.62 -13.26
C THR A 141 -20.78 12.72 -13.18
N ASP A 142 -21.06 13.89 -13.75
CA ASP A 142 -20.15 15.03 -13.66
C ASP A 142 -19.92 15.45 -12.19
N GLU A 143 -20.96 15.33 -11.35
CA GLU A 143 -20.88 15.55 -9.89
C GLU A 143 -19.93 14.55 -9.21
N ASP A 144 -20.01 13.25 -9.55
CA ASP A 144 -19.11 12.24 -8.98
C ASP A 144 -17.66 12.46 -9.42
N LYS A 145 -17.45 12.89 -10.67
CA LYS A 145 -16.11 13.23 -11.18
C LYS A 145 -15.55 14.46 -10.47
N GLU A 146 -16.36 15.51 -10.27
CA GLU A 146 -15.97 16.71 -9.55
C GLU A 146 -15.59 16.40 -8.10
N LEU A 147 -16.43 15.63 -7.40
CA LEU A 147 -16.15 15.20 -6.03
C LEU A 147 -14.85 14.38 -5.95
N THR A 148 -14.65 13.45 -6.89
CA THR A 148 -13.42 12.65 -6.97
C THR A 148 -12.20 13.53 -7.26
N SER A 149 -12.34 14.56 -8.10
CA SER A 149 -11.26 15.51 -8.38
C SER A 149 -10.80 16.23 -7.13
N TYR A 150 -11.72 16.85 -6.38
CA TYR A 150 -11.36 17.51 -5.12
C TYR A 150 -10.77 16.53 -4.09
N HIS A 151 -11.28 15.31 -4.03
CA HIS A 151 -10.76 14.27 -3.14
C HIS A 151 -9.29 13.94 -3.45
N GLU A 152 -8.99 13.61 -4.70
CA GLU A 152 -7.64 13.25 -5.13
C GLU A 152 -6.66 14.42 -5.05
N VAL A 153 -7.10 15.64 -5.43
CA VAL A 153 -6.28 16.84 -5.27
C VAL A 153 -6.01 17.14 -3.79
N GLY A 154 -6.96 16.85 -2.90
CA GLY A 154 -6.76 16.95 -1.45
C GLY A 154 -5.58 16.11 -0.96
N HIS A 155 -5.48 14.86 -1.40
CA HIS A 155 -4.32 14.01 -1.11
C HIS A 155 -3.03 14.56 -1.73
N ALA A 156 -3.08 14.87 -3.03
CA ALA A 156 -1.91 15.28 -3.80
C ALA A 156 -1.30 16.59 -3.28
N LEU A 157 -2.13 17.58 -2.95
CA LEU A 157 -1.70 18.90 -2.49
C LEU A 157 -1.02 18.80 -1.11
N ILE A 158 -1.60 18.04 -0.17
CA ILE A 158 -0.97 17.80 1.13
C ILE A 158 0.35 17.04 0.96
N ALA A 159 0.37 15.98 0.14
CA ALA A 159 1.58 15.21 -0.12
C ALA A 159 2.70 16.10 -0.69
N ARG A 160 2.34 17.09 -1.49
CA ARG A 160 3.32 18.00 -2.10
C ARG A 160 3.82 19.11 -1.17
N LEU A 161 2.97 19.60 -0.26
CA LEU A 161 3.31 20.67 0.68
C LEU A 161 4.02 20.17 1.94
N MET A 162 3.78 18.91 2.35
CA MET A 162 4.42 18.34 3.53
C MET A 162 5.83 17.83 3.24
N LYS A 163 6.81 18.29 4.03
CA LYS A 163 8.22 17.91 3.89
C LYS A 163 8.46 16.40 4.06
N ASP A 164 7.84 15.80 5.06
CA ASP A 164 8.05 14.39 5.44
C ASP A 164 7.13 13.41 4.68
N ALA A 165 6.24 13.91 3.82
CA ALA A 165 5.42 13.08 2.95
C ALA A 165 6.23 12.49 1.79
N ASP A 166 5.73 11.38 1.27
CA ASP A 166 6.23 10.75 0.05
C ASP A 166 5.93 11.66 -1.17
N GLU A 167 6.80 11.64 -2.18
CA GLU A 167 6.70 12.56 -3.33
C GLU A 167 5.51 12.22 -4.19
N LEU A 168 4.76 13.23 -4.62
CA LEU A 168 3.72 13.07 -5.63
C LEU A 168 4.35 12.56 -6.92
N HIS A 169 3.78 11.49 -7.48
CA HIS A 169 4.15 10.95 -8.78
C HIS A 169 3.14 11.36 -9.86
N LYS A 170 1.85 11.12 -9.60
CA LYS A 170 0.73 11.56 -10.45
C LYS A 170 -0.59 11.45 -9.71
N VAL A 171 -1.60 12.14 -10.21
CA VAL A 171 -2.98 12.09 -9.73
C VAL A 171 -3.93 11.83 -10.90
N SER A 172 -4.96 10.99 -10.71
CA SER A 172 -5.92 10.64 -11.76
C SER A 172 -7.31 10.41 -11.19
N ILE A 173 -8.34 10.89 -11.89
CA ILE A 173 -9.76 10.67 -11.59
C ILE A 173 -10.37 9.56 -12.46
N ILE A 174 -9.54 8.79 -13.15
CA ILE A 174 -9.99 7.69 -14.00
C ILE A 174 -10.24 6.46 -13.11
N PRO A 175 -11.46 5.90 -13.10
CA PRO A 175 -11.80 4.79 -12.21
C PRO A 175 -11.03 3.51 -12.57
N ARG A 176 -10.36 2.93 -11.58
CA ARG A 176 -9.57 1.70 -11.70
C ARG A 176 -9.93 0.71 -10.61
N GLY A 177 -10.27 -0.52 -11.01
CA GLY A 177 -10.65 -1.57 -10.06
C GLY A 177 -11.80 -1.15 -9.14
N TRP A 178 -11.50 -1.00 -7.85
CA TRP A 178 -12.44 -0.54 -6.82
C TRP A 178 -12.35 0.97 -6.52
N ALA A 179 -11.28 1.64 -6.97
CA ALA A 179 -11.05 3.07 -6.76
C ALA A 179 -11.72 3.94 -7.85
N LEU A 180 -12.22 5.11 -7.46
CA LEU A 180 -12.81 6.12 -8.36
C LEU A 180 -11.76 7.10 -8.89
N GLY A 181 -10.74 7.38 -8.09
CA GLY A 181 -9.52 8.10 -8.46
C GLY A 181 -8.35 7.51 -7.67
N VAL A 182 -7.12 7.86 -8.04
CA VAL A 182 -5.92 7.45 -7.30
C VAL A 182 -4.84 8.53 -7.36
N THR A 183 -4.32 8.87 -6.19
CA THR A 183 -3.11 9.67 -6.00
C THR A 183 -1.91 8.75 -5.75
N TRP A 184 -0.95 8.76 -6.68
CA TRP A 184 0.26 7.97 -6.58
C TRP A 184 1.38 8.77 -5.92
N THR A 185 1.91 8.23 -4.82
CA THR A 185 3.11 8.77 -4.18
C THR A 185 4.27 7.78 -4.27
N LYS A 186 5.50 8.31 -4.26
CA LYS A 186 6.73 7.55 -4.31
C LYS A 186 7.59 7.86 -3.10
N PRO A 187 8.15 6.86 -2.41
CA PRO A 187 9.09 7.10 -1.33
C PRO A 187 10.32 7.88 -1.81
N LYS A 188 10.68 8.95 -1.07
CA LYS A 188 11.93 9.73 -1.28
C LYS A 188 13.17 8.86 -1.12
N ASP A 189 13.15 8.03 -0.08
CA ASP A 189 14.21 7.08 0.25
C ASP A 189 13.60 5.70 0.53
N GLU A 190 14.25 4.62 0.05
CA GLU A 190 13.97 3.25 0.49
C GLU A 190 14.67 2.98 1.84
N LYS A 191 14.24 3.68 2.89
CA LYS A 191 14.73 3.43 4.26
C LYS A 191 13.99 2.25 4.88
N VAL A 192 14.74 1.39 5.56
CA VAL A 192 14.19 0.24 6.31
C VAL A 192 13.38 0.70 7.54
N HIS A 193 13.70 1.87 8.09
CA HIS A 193 13.03 2.43 9.26
C HIS A 193 12.27 3.73 8.92
N THR A 194 11.06 3.85 9.45
CA THR A 194 10.20 5.03 9.35
C THR A 194 10.19 5.78 10.69
N ASN A 195 10.18 7.11 10.65
CA ASN A 195 10.12 7.96 11.85
C ASN A 195 8.69 8.45 12.13
N LYS A 196 8.45 8.99 13.34
CA LYS A 196 7.14 9.52 13.76
C LYS A 196 6.62 10.61 12.81
N ALA A 197 7.48 11.51 12.33
CA ALA A 197 7.10 12.60 11.44
C ALA A 197 6.52 12.10 10.11
N LYS A 198 7.15 11.10 9.48
CA LYS A 198 6.67 10.48 8.24
C LYS A 198 5.34 9.76 8.43
N LEU A 199 5.14 9.07 9.56
CA LEU A 199 3.85 8.41 9.86
C LEU A 199 2.72 9.44 10.07
N LEU A 200 3.01 10.54 10.76
CA LEU A 200 2.07 11.65 10.91
C LEU A 200 1.75 12.31 9.56
N ALA A 201 2.76 12.47 8.70
CA ALA A 201 2.55 12.98 7.34
C ALA A 201 1.67 12.03 6.52
N GLN A 202 1.88 10.70 6.61
CA GLN A 202 1.02 9.70 5.96
C GLN A 202 -0.43 9.79 6.44
N ILE A 203 -0.67 9.93 7.75
CA ILE A 203 -2.02 10.14 8.30
C ILE A 203 -2.63 11.42 7.72
N THR A 204 -1.87 12.52 7.71
CA THR A 204 -2.36 13.82 7.22
C THR A 204 -2.72 13.76 5.73
N VAL A 205 -1.88 13.13 4.91
CA VAL A 205 -2.14 12.91 3.48
C VAL A 205 -3.39 12.04 3.30
N SER A 206 -3.52 10.91 4.00
CA SER A 206 -4.71 10.05 3.90
C SER A 206 -6.00 10.76 4.36
N LEU A 207 -5.92 11.75 5.24
CA LEU A 207 -7.08 12.57 5.62
C LEU A 207 -7.41 13.67 4.61
N GLY A 208 -6.53 13.92 3.64
CA GLY A 208 -6.64 15.00 2.66
C GLY A 208 -7.90 14.96 1.80
N GLY A 209 -8.26 13.79 1.26
CA GLY A 209 -9.45 13.67 0.43
C GLY A 209 -10.75 14.00 1.18
N ARG A 210 -10.91 13.45 2.39
CA ARG A 210 -12.04 13.78 3.28
C ARG A 210 -12.05 15.28 3.65
N ALA A 211 -10.89 15.84 3.98
CA ALA A 211 -10.79 17.25 4.36
C ALA A 211 -11.13 18.18 3.20
N ALA A 212 -10.72 17.85 1.97
CA ALA A 212 -11.05 18.60 0.77
C ALA A 212 -12.56 18.58 0.50
N GLU A 213 -13.20 17.41 0.58
CA GLU A 213 -14.66 17.30 0.47
C GLU A 213 -15.39 18.16 1.50
N GLU A 214 -14.96 18.14 2.77
CA GLU A 214 -15.58 18.94 3.84
C GLU A 214 -15.45 20.45 3.57
N ILE A 215 -14.30 20.90 3.06
CA ILE A 215 -14.05 22.33 2.75
C ILE A 215 -14.93 22.83 1.60
N ILE A 216 -15.11 22.00 0.56
CA ILE A 216 -15.82 22.39 -0.66
C ILE A 216 -17.34 22.21 -0.50
N TYR A 217 -17.78 21.07 0.01
CA TYR A 217 -19.20 20.69 0.05
C TYR A 217 -19.84 20.82 1.43
N GLY A 218 -19.04 21.02 2.48
CA GLY A 218 -19.49 21.08 3.86
C GLY A 218 -19.57 19.70 4.53
N LYS A 219 -19.64 19.72 5.86
CA LYS A 219 -19.57 18.53 6.73
C LYS A 219 -20.68 17.50 6.47
N ASP A 220 -21.88 17.94 6.10
CA ASP A 220 -23.03 17.06 5.87
C ASP A 220 -23.01 16.39 4.49
N ARG A 221 -22.05 16.75 3.63
CA ARG A 221 -21.93 16.25 2.25
C ARG A 221 -20.64 15.48 1.98
N VAL A 222 -19.94 15.08 3.04
CA VAL A 222 -18.76 14.21 2.93
C VAL A 222 -19.17 12.83 2.41
N SER A 223 -18.39 12.27 1.48
CA SER A 223 -18.73 11.05 0.73
C SER A 223 -18.41 9.76 1.50
N THR A 224 -18.77 8.60 0.96
CA THR A 224 -18.29 7.30 1.47
C THR A 224 -16.94 6.87 0.86
N GLY A 225 -16.39 7.66 -0.07
CA GLY A 225 -15.14 7.37 -0.79
C GLY A 225 -13.92 7.27 0.11
N ALA A 226 -13.84 8.09 1.16
CA ALA A 226 -12.72 8.12 2.11
C ALA A 226 -12.61 6.89 3.05
N SER A 227 -13.45 5.86 2.87
CA SER A 227 -13.52 4.70 3.78
C SER A 227 -12.19 3.95 3.88
N GLN A 228 -11.52 3.70 2.75
CA GLN A 228 -10.23 3.01 2.74
C GLN A 228 -9.12 3.86 3.40
N ASP A 229 -9.16 5.18 3.22
CA ASP A 229 -8.20 6.09 3.84
C ASP A 229 -8.37 6.12 5.36
N LEU A 230 -9.60 6.14 5.84
CA LEU A 230 -9.90 6.09 7.28
C LEU A 230 -9.44 4.77 7.92
N VAL A 231 -9.57 3.64 7.20
CA VAL A 231 -9.00 2.36 7.64
C VAL A 231 -7.47 2.44 7.73
N ASN A 232 -6.82 3.01 6.73
CA ASN A 232 -5.37 3.19 6.72
C ASN A 232 -4.90 4.09 7.87
N VAL A 233 -5.55 5.23 8.06
CA VAL A 233 -5.32 6.18 9.16
C VAL A 233 -5.44 5.47 10.51
N THR A 234 -6.52 4.71 10.72
CA THR A 234 -6.77 3.98 11.96
C THR A 234 -5.67 2.95 12.23
N ASN A 235 -5.24 2.22 11.20
CA ASN A 235 -4.19 1.21 11.32
C ASN A 235 -2.84 1.81 11.67
N ILE A 236 -2.46 2.94 11.05
CA ILE A 236 -1.22 3.64 11.34
C ILE A 236 -1.27 4.21 12.77
N ALA A 237 -2.33 4.94 13.11
CA ALA A 237 -2.49 5.52 14.45
C ALA A 237 -2.46 4.44 15.55
N ARG A 238 -3.12 3.31 15.33
CA ARG A 238 -3.07 2.17 16.26
C ARG A 238 -1.65 1.66 16.44
N LYS A 239 -0.92 1.37 15.37
CA LYS A 239 0.47 0.88 15.45
C LYS A 239 1.41 1.90 16.10
N MET A 240 1.22 3.19 15.82
CA MET A 240 1.96 4.26 16.48
C MET A 240 1.80 4.20 18.00
N VAL A 241 0.58 3.99 18.48
CA VAL A 241 0.29 3.95 19.92
C VAL A 241 0.67 2.62 20.54
N THR A 242 0.34 1.49 19.90
CA THR A 242 0.41 0.16 20.53
C THR A 242 1.69 -0.60 20.21
N ALA A 243 2.30 -0.43 19.03
CA ALA A 243 3.45 -1.24 18.62
C ALA A 243 4.77 -0.47 18.60
N TRP A 244 4.72 0.82 18.28
CA TRP A 244 5.91 1.65 18.09
C TRP A 244 6.19 2.61 19.26
N GLY A 245 5.36 2.62 20.30
CA GLY A 245 5.57 3.44 21.49
C GLY A 245 5.66 4.94 21.19
N MET A 246 4.89 5.43 20.21
CA MET A 246 4.97 6.83 19.74
C MET A 246 3.96 7.76 20.44
N SER A 247 3.30 7.30 21.51
CA SER A 247 2.44 8.11 22.38
C SER A 247 3.22 8.57 23.62
N GLU A 248 3.14 9.87 23.93
CA GLU A 248 3.76 10.42 25.14
C GLU A 248 3.03 9.98 26.42
N ARG A 249 1.71 9.74 26.33
CA ARG A 249 0.88 9.34 27.47
C ARG A 249 1.11 7.89 27.87
N LEU A 250 1.20 7.00 26.88
CA LEU A 250 1.41 5.56 27.10
C LEU A 250 2.91 5.18 27.11
N GLY A 251 3.78 6.08 26.63
CA GLY A 251 5.22 5.89 26.67
C GLY A 251 5.73 4.83 25.69
N ASN A 252 6.98 4.41 25.90
CA ASN A 252 7.73 3.55 24.98
C ASN A 252 7.48 2.05 25.27
N MET A 253 6.21 1.65 25.30
CA MET A 253 5.80 0.27 25.57
C MET A 253 5.02 -0.33 24.39
N ALA A 254 5.10 -1.65 24.24
CA ALA A 254 4.25 -2.39 23.32
C ALA A 254 3.00 -2.87 24.06
N TYR A 255 1.84 -2.65 23.46
CA TYR A 255 0.51 -3.03 23.94
C TYR A 255 -0.15 -3.95 22.93
N GLY A 256 -0.78 -5.02 23.41
CA GLY A 256 -1.34 -6.06 22.58
C GLY A 256 -0.23 -7.00 22.18
N LYS A 257 -0.16 -8.17 22.84
CA LYS A 257 0.66 -9.26 22.31
C LYS A 257 0.22 -9.52 20.87
N ASN A 258 1.10 -9.26 19.91
CA ASN A 258 1.16 -10.11 18.73
C ASN A 258 1.61 -11.48 19.24
N GLN A 259 0.68 -12.29 19.73
CA GLN A 259 0.97 -13.70 19.97
C GLN A 259 1.24 -14.32 18.60
N GLU A 260 2.52 -14.36 18.22
CA GLU A 260 3.05 -15.17 17.12
C GLU A 260 2.86 -16.68 17.35
N ASN A 261 2.20 -17.10 18.43
CA ASN A 261 1.86 -18.49 18.72
C ASN A 261 0.34 -18.68 18.77
N VAL A 262 -0.30 -18.77 17.59
CA VAL A 262 -1.68 -19.24 17.46
C VAL A 262 -1.66 -20.75 17.23
N PHE A 263 -1.48 -21.53 18.30
CA PHE A 263 -1.84 -22.95 18.31
C PHE A 263 -2.87 -23.20 19.41
N MET A 264 -4.14 -23.07 19.03
CA MET A 264 -5.30 -23.89 19.44
C MET A 264 -6.58 -23.15 19.07
N GLY A 265 -7.47 -23.83 18.33
CA GLY A 265 -8.92 -23.67 18.45
C GLY A 265 -9.53 -22.34 18.04
N ARG A 266 -10.45 -22.38 17.07
CA ARG A 266 -11.46 -21.34 16.87
C ARG A 266 -12.14 -20.95 18.19
N ASP A 267 -12.40 -19.65 18.32
CA ASP A 267 -13.16 -18.97 19.38
C ASP A 267 -12.53 -18.91 20.78
N PHE A 268 -11.52 -18.06 20.99
CA PHE A 268 -11.42 -17.22 22.21
C PHE A 268 -10.65 -15.94 21.86
N GLY A 269 -11.24 -14.79 22.20
CA GLY A 269 -10.91 -13.47 21.65
C GLY A 269 -9.46 -13.03 21.84
N HIS A 270 -9.01 -12.09 21.00
CA HIS A 270 -7.78 -11.33 21.19
C HIS A 270 -7.68 -10.89 22.64
N GLN A 271 -6.90 -11.60 23.45
CA GLN A 271 -6.74 -11.26 24.85
C GLN A 271 -5.83 -10.05 24.89
N ARG A 272 -6.43 -8.86 25.04
CA ARG A 272 -5.73 -7.63 25.39
C ARG A 272 -4.89 -7.96 26.63
N ASP A 273 -3.59 -7.78 26.55
CA ASP A 273 -2.65 -7.94 27.67
C ASP A 273 -2.55 -6.65 28.50
N TYR A 274 -3.54 -5.78 28.37
CA TYR A 274 -3.67 -4.50 29.04
C TYR A 274 -5.10 -4.33 29.55
N SER A 275 -5.26 -3.51 30.59
CA SER A 275 -6.56 -3.26 31.22
C SER A 275 -7.51 -2.51 30.30
N GLU A 276 -8.82 -2.56 30.59
CA GLU A 276 -9.81 -1.74 29.89
C GLU A 276 -9.51 -0.23 30.01
N GLN A 277 -8.90 0.21 31.11
CA GLN A 277 -8.43 1.58 31.24
C GLN A 277 -7.35 1.91 30.21
N VAL A 278 -6.35 1.05 30.03
CA VAL A 278 -5.33 1.25 29.00
C VAL A 278 -5.93 1.16 27.59
N ALA A 279 -6.92 0.30 27.37
CA ALA A 279 -7.65 0.23 26.11
C ALA A 279 -8.34 1.57 25.77
N PHE A 280 -9.02 2.15 26.76
CA PHE A 280 -9.63 3.47 26.65
C PHE A 280 -8.58 4.56 26.36
N GLU A 281 -7.44 4.54 27.06
CA GLU A 281 -6.35 5.48 26.83
C GLU A 281 -5.74 5.35 25.43
N ILE A 282 -5.62 4.14 24.89
CA ILE A 282 -5.19 3.89 23.51
C ILE A 282 -6.18 4.53 22.53
N ASP A 283 -7.48 4.31 22.72
CA ASP A 283 -8.51 4.85 21.83
C ASP A 283 -8.57 6.39 21.89
N GLU A 284 -8.42 6.99 23.08
CA GLU A 284 -8.29 8.46 23.25
C GLU A 284 -7.06 9.01 22.54
N GLU A 285 -5.90 8.36 22.69
CA GLU A 285 -4.65 8.77 22.05
C GLU A 285 -4.73 8.67 20.53
N MET A 286 -5.31 7.59 20.01
CA MET A 286 -5.56 7.42 18.58
C MET A 286 -6.48 8.53 18.07
N LYS A 287 -7.59 8.79 18.76
CA LYS A 287 -8.53 9.85 18.38
C LYS A 287 -7.84 11.21 18.35
N ARG A 288 -7.06 11.55 19.38
CA ARG A 288 -6.31 12.82 19.43
C ARG A 288 -5.37 12.96 18.22
N ILE A 289 -4.57 11.93 17.93
CA ILE A 289 -3.65 11.97 16.77
C ILE A 289 -4.41 12.21 15.47
N VAL A 290 -5.53 11.51 15.26
CA VAL A 290 -6.31 11.62 14.03
C VAL A 290 -7.00 12.99 13.93
N ASP A 291 -7.61 13.47 15.01
CA ASP A 291 -8.28 14.77 15.04
C ASP A 291 -7.27 15.91 14.81
N ASP A 292 -6.11 15.88 15.47
CA ASP A 292 -5.04 16.88 15.29
C ASP A 292 -4.56 16.93 13.84
N LYS A 293 -4.34 15.76 13.22
CA LYS A 293 -3.92 15.68 11.81
C LYS A 293 -5.03 16.04 10.83
N TYR A 294 -6.30 15.82 11.20
CA TYR A 294 -7.44 16.25 10.40
C TYR A 294 -7.56 17.78 10.36
N GLU A 295 -7.39 18.44 11.52
CA GLU A 295 -7.37 19.90 11.59
C GLU A 295 -6.15 20.48 10.85
N GLU A 296 -4.98 19.85 10.94
CA GLU A 296 -3.81 20.23 10.14
C GLU A 296 -4.06 20.10 8.63
N ALA A 297 -4.64 18.99 8.18
CA ALA A 297 -5.01 18.78 6.78
C ALA A 297 -5.98 19.88 6.31
N LYS A 298 -7.03 20.17 7.08
CA LYS A 298 -7.98 21.24 6.76
C LYS A 298 -7.31 22.61 6.72
N LYS A 299 -6.38 22.89 7.61
CA LYS A 299 -5.64 24.15 7.62
C LYS A 299 -4.79 24.30 6.36
N ILE A 300 -4.00 23.28 6.02
CA ILE A 300 -3.16 23.27 4.81
C ILE A 300 -4.01 23.50 3.55
N LEU A 301 -5.14 22.81 3.44
CA LEU A 301 -6.02 22.94 2.29
C LEU A 301 -6.75 24.30 2.23
N ASN A 302 -7.21 24.85 3.36
CA ASN A 302 -7.81 26.18 3.39
C ASN A 302 -6.81 27.29 3.06
N ASP A 303 -5.60 27.21 3.61
CA ASP A 303 -4.50 28.16 3.32
C ASP A 303 -4.10 28.13 1.83
N ASN A 304 -4.46 27.07 1.09
CA ASN A 304 -4.16 26.85 -0.33
C ASN A 304 -5.43 26.54 -1.15
N ARG A 305 -6.57 27.13 -0.77
CA ARG A 305 -7.88 26.83 -1.38
C ARG A 305 -7.94 27.16 -2.87
N ASP A 306 -7.34 28.26 -3.28
CA ASP A 306 -7.18 28.65 -4.69
C ASP A 306 -6.39 27.60 -5.50
N MET A 307 -5.31 27.04 -4.94
CA MET A 307 -4.57 25.94 -5.56
C MET A 307 -5.43 24.68 -5.66
N LEU A 308 -6.14 24.33 -4.59
CA LEU A 308 -7.08 23.19 -4.57
C LEU A 308 -8.13 23.33 -5.70
N GLU A 309 -8.76 24.49 -5.83
CA GLU A 309 -9.78 24.74 -6.86
C GLU A 309 -9.18 24.78 -8.28
N ALA A 310 -8.04 25.44 -8.47
CA ALA A 310 -7.40 25.54 -9.78
C ALA A 310 -6.93 24.18 -10.31
N ILE A 311 -6.27 23.39 -9.45
CA ILE A 311 -5.78 22.06 -9.82
C ILE A 311 -6.96 21.11 -10.06
N SER A 312 -8.02 21.17 -9.25
CA SER A 312 -9.20 20.31 -9.43
C SER A 312 -9.91 20.58 -10.76
N ARG A 313 -9.96 21.83 -11.21
CA ARG A 313 -10.50 22.20 -12.53
C ARG A 313 -9.65 21.63 -13.67
N GLU A 314 -8.34 21.80 -13.62
CA GLU A 314 -7.47 21.23 -14.65
C GLU A 314 -7.47 19.70 -14.66
N LEU A 315 -7.59 19.08 -13.48
CA LEU A 315 -7.71 17.63 -13.36
C LEU A 315 -9.03 17.12 -13.94
N LEU A 316 -10.12 17.89 -13.88
CA LEU A 316 -11.38 17.55 -14.55
C LEU A 316 -11.25 17.58 -16.07
N ASP A 317 -10.48 18.53 -16.60
CA ASP A 317 -10.27 18.67 -18.05
C ASP A 317 -9.32 17.59 -18.61
N LYS A 318 -8.22 17.31 -17.89
CA LYS A 318 -7.17 16.38 -18.34
C LYS A 318 -7.37 14.93 -17.86
N GLU A 319 -8.22 14.72 -16.86
CA GLU A 319 -8.48 13.45 -16.13
C GLU A 319 -7.26 12.84 -15.40
N THR A 320 -6.03 13.25 -15.73
CA THR A 320 -4.78 12.85 -15.09
C THR A 320 -3.76 13.99 -15.17
N LEU A 321 -3.03 14.21 -14.09
CA LEU A 321 -1.92 15.15 -14.01
C LEU A 321 -0.68 14.43 -13.48
N ASP A 322 0.45 14.60 -14.14
CA ASP A 322 1.73 14.17 -13.58
C ASP A 322 2.28 15.18 -12.54
N ALA A 323 3.34 14.80 -11.84
CA ALA A 323 3.94 15.68 -10.83
C ALA A 323 4.46 17.01 -11.40
N ALA A 324 4.94 17.05 -12.65
CA ALA A 324 5.48 18.26 -13.25
C ALA A 324 4.36 19.24 -13.65
N GLU A 325 3.28 18.73 -14.23
CA GLU A 325 2.08 19.51 -14.53
C GLU A 325 1.43 20.05 -13.25
N PHE A 326 1.35 19.21 -12.20
CA PHE A 326 0.83 19.63 -10.90
C PHE A 326 1.64 20.80 -10.32
N GLU A 327 2.97 20.75 -10.43
CA GLU A 327 3.87 21.83 -10.02
C GLU A 327 3.69 23.11 -10.83
N GLU A 328 3.51 22.99 -12.15
CA GLU A 328 3.31 24.15 -13.00
C GLU A 328 2.06 24.94 -12.59
N ILE A 329 0.96 24.24 -12.29
CA ILE A 329 -0.28 24.85 -11.82
C ILE A 329 -0.07 25.51 -10.45
N MET A 330 0.59 24.82 -9.52
CA MET A 330 0.90 25.40 -8.20
C MET A 330 1.72 26.69 -8.32
N ASN A 331 2.77 26.68 -9.14
CA ASN A 331 3.63 27.85 -9.35
C ASN A 331 2.87 29.01 -10.01
N ARG A 332 1.97 28.71 -10.95
CA ARG A 332 1.12 29.73 -11.60
C ARG A 332 0.22 30.43 -10.58
N VAL A 333 -0.52 29.66 -9.76
CA VAL A 333 -1.39 30.22 -8.72
C VAL A 333 -0.57 30.98 -7.66
N GLN A 334 0.61 30.49 -7.31
CA GLN A 334 1.50 31.19 -6.38
C GLN A 334 2.01 32.52 -6.95
N GLY A 335 2.28 32.60 -8.25
CA GLY A 335 2.64 33.84 -8.93
C GLY A 335 1.51 34.87 -8.92
N GLU A 336 0.26 34.43 -9.08
CA GLU A 336 -0.93 35.27 -8.99
C GLU A 336 -1.15 35.84 -7.58
N ARG A 337 -0.81 35.10 -6.52
CA ARG A 337 -0.85 35.61 -5.13
C ARG A 337 0.16 36.73 -4.84
N GLN A 338 1.26 36.75 -5.59
CA GLN A 338 2.36 37.69 -5.38
C GLN A 338 2.27 38.94 -6.26
N SER A 339 1.31 38.97 -7.20
CA SER A 339 1.07 40.08 -8.14
C SER A 339 0.00 41.03 -7.62
#